data_AF-A0A1I5AD55-F1
#
_entry.id   AF-A0A1I5AD55-F1
#
_cell.length_a   1.000
_cell.length_b   1.000
_cell.length_c   1.000
_cell.angle_alpha   90.00
_cell.angle_beta   90.00
_cell.angle_gamma   90.00
#
_symmetry.space_group_name_H-M   'P 1'
#
loop_
_entity.id
_entity.type
_entity.pdbx_description
1 polymer ?
#
loop_
_entity_poly.entity_id
_entity_poly.type
_entity_poly.pdbx_seq_one_letter_code
_entity_poly.pdbx_strand_id
1 'polypeptide(L)'
;MINTEQEIEIIQYLISKKLNQKLLLEIKDHFILQISNLMEEHNEGFQEAFLQTKMNWKSELEMVKADFLSARKITRIEKDILQTRFKKMSVYALVFSLVFSGLLYIKPNLFNDVQILFLLTTLGLSVYNFMRKTMNLNGYFQMSFHPLLLKNFFAGAALIAISCFFFKDVHTALSVMIKPFFLFAAAIQTQLLYWNAKKINVLI
;
A
#
# COMPACT_ATOMS: atom_id res chain seq x y z
N MET A 1 -27.74 -26.16 3.30
CA MET A 1 -26.39 -26.60 2.89
C MET A 1 -26.22 -26.36 1.40
N ILE A 2 -25.15 -25.65 1.01
CA ILE A 2 -24.86 -25.32 -0.40
C ILE A 2 -24.34 -26.58 -1.11
N ASN A 3 -24.85 -26.85 -2.31
CA ASN A 3 -24.40 -27.97 -3.14
C ASN A 3 -23.20 -27.58 -4.02
N THR A 4 -22.57 -28.57 -4.67
CA THR A 4 -21.37 -28.34 -5.49
C THR A 4 -21.65 -27.45 -6.72
N GLU A 5 -22.83 -27.55 -7.33
CA GLU A 5 -23.20 -26.72 -8.49
C GLU A 5 -23.35 -25.24 -8.11
N GLN A 6 -23.96 -24.98 -6.95
CA GLN A 6 -24.13 -23.65 -6.36
C GLN A 6 -22.78 -23.04 -5.96
N GLU A 7 -21.86 -23.84 -5.41
CA GLU A 7 -20.50 -23.37 -5.13
C GLU A 7 -19.77 -22.96 -6.42
N ILE A 8 -19.90 -23.76 -7.48
CA ILE A 8 -19.33 -23.43 -8.80
C ILE A 8 -19.91 -22.12 -9.33
N GLU A 9 -21.22 -21.89 -9.19
CA GLU A 9 -21.88 -20.65 -9.61
C GLU A 9 -21.31 -19.42 -8.87
N ILE A 10 -21.11 -19.53 -7.55
CA ILE A 10 -20.48 -18.48 -6.73
C ILE A 10 -19.06 -18.20 -7.21
N ILE A 11 -18.26 -19.25 -7.43
CA ILE A 11 -16.87 -19.11 -7.88
C ILE A 11 -16.80 -18.45 -9.25
N GLN A 12 -17.63 -18.86 -10.20
CA GLN A 12 -17.67 -18.25 -11.54
C GLN A 12 -18.02 -16.76 -11.47
N TYR A 13 -18.98 -16.39 -10.63
CA TYR A 13 -19.31 -14.98 -10.39
C TYR A 13 -18.10 -14.21 -9.83
N LEU A 14 -17.41 -14.73 -8.82
CA LEU A 14 -16.28 -14.04 -8.19
C LEU A 14 -15.07 -13.93 -9.14
N ILE A 15 -14.81 -14.95 -9.96
CA ILE A 15 -13.77 -14.89 -11.02
C ILE A 15 -14.08 -13.79 -12.03
N SER A 16 -15.34 -13.58 -12.39
CA SER A 16 -15.75 -12.50 -13.31
C SER A 16 -15.37 -11.10 -12.80
N LYS A 17 -15.18 -10.93 -11.48
CA LYS A 17 -14.79 -9.67 -10.84
C LYS A 17 -13.29 -9.40 -10.84
N LYS A 18 -12.47 -10.26 -11.47
CA LYS A 18 -11.01 -10.08 -11.64
C LYS A 18 -10.27 -9.84 -10.31
N LEU A 19 -10.72 -10.49 -9.25
CA LEU A 19 -10.11 -10.44 -7.92
C LEU A 19 -8.72 -11.09 -7.92
N ASN A 20 -7.82 -10.60 -7.07
CA ASN A 20 -6.59 -11.29 -6.74
C ASN A 20 -6.91 -12.66 -6.10
N GLN A 21 -6.17 -13.72 -6.45
CA GLN A 21 -6.40 -15.09 -5.99
C GLN A 21 -6.55 -15.22 -4.46
N LYS A 22 -5.72 -14.51 -3.68
CA LYS A 22 -5.83 -14.56 -2.21
C LYS A 22 -7.16 -13.96 -1.73
N LEU A 23 -7.55 -12.83 -2.30
CA LEU A 23 -8.78 -12.12 -1.96
C LEU A 23 -10.02 -12.89 -2.46
N LEU A 24 -9.90 -13.58 -3.60
CA LEU A 24 -10.93 -14.44 -4.14
C LEU A 24 -11.32 -15.54 -3.14
N LEU A 25 -10.34 -16.22 -2.54
CA LEU A 25 -10.58 -17.29 -1.57
C LEU A 25 -11.25 -16.74 -0.31
N GLU A 26 -10.74 -15.64 0.23
CA GLU A 26 -11.30 -14.99 1.43
C GLU A 26 -12.75 -14.53 1.20
N ILE A 27 -13.02 -13.88 0.06
CA ILE A 27 -14.37 -13.45 -0.30
C ILE A 27 -15.28 -14.65 -0.58
N LYS A 28 -14.77 -15.74 -1.17
CA LYS A 28 -15.54 -16.96 -1.38
C LYS A 28 -16.08 -17.50 -0.07
N ASP A 29 -15.21 -17.63 0.93
CA ASP A 29 -15.60 -18.17 2.25
C ASP A 29 -16.65 -17.27 2.92
N HIS A 30 -16.47 -15.94 2.84
CA HIS A 30 -17.47 -14.98 3.33
C HIS A 30 -18.79 -15.02 2.55
N PHE A 31 -18.76 -15.20 1.23
CA PHE A 31 -19.95 -15.36 0.39
C PHE A 31 -20.75 -16.61 0.77
N ILE A 32 -20.07 -17.75 0.90
CA ILE A 32 -20.68 -19.03 1.28
C ILE A 32 -21.31 -18.94 2.67
N LEU A 33 -20.61 -18.33 3.62
CA LEU A 33 -21.14 -18.12 4.97
C LEU A 33 -22.39 -17.23 4.95
N GLN A 34 -22.35 -16.11 4.22
CA GLN A 34 -23.47 -15.18 4.16
C GLN A 34 -24.71 -15.80 3.49
N ILE A 35 -24.52 -16.54 2.39
CA ILE A 35 -25.61 -17.25 1.71
C ILE A 35 -26.20 -18.32 2.63
N SER A 36 -25.33 -19.08 3.32
CA SER A 36 -25.80 -20.12 4.27
C SER A 36 -26.62 -19.51 5.40
N ASN A 37 -26.18 -18.39 5.97
CA ASN A 37 -26.92 -17.69 7.01
C ASN A 37 -28.27 -17.17 6.50
N LEU A 38 -28.34 -16.61 5.28
CA LEU A 38 -29.62 -16.18 4.68
C LEU A 38 -30.56 -17.37 4.44
N MET A 39 -30.03 -18.50 3.98
CA MET A 39 -30.83 -19.72 3.79
C MET A 39 -31.33 -20.32 5.11
N GLU A 40 -30.55 -20.25 6.19
CA GLU A 40 -30.90 -20.84 7.50
C GLU A 40 -31.77 -19.91 8.36
N GLU A 41 -31.43 -18.63 8.44
CA GLU A 41 -32.13 -17.66 9.31
C GLU A 41 -33.38 -17.08 8.65
N HIS A 42 -33.34 -16.82 7.34
CA HIS A 42 -34.44 -16.19 6.60
C HIS A 42 -35.26 -17.19 5.78
N ASN A 43 -34.89 -18.48 5.80
CA ASN A 43 -35.52 -19.57 5.04
C ASN A 43 -35.64 -19.26 3.54
N GLU A 44 -34.69 -18.47 3.01
CA GLU A 44 -34.65 -18.04 1.63
C GLU A 44 -34.15 -19.15 0.70
N GLY A 45 -34.65 -19.17 -0.52
CA GLY A 45 -34.08 -20.00 -1.59
C GLY A 45 -32.64 -19.57 -1.89
N PHE A 46 -31.82 -20.51 -2.38
CA PHE A 46 -30.43 -20.20 -2.74
C PHE A 46 -30.33 -19.01 -3.72
N GLN A 47 -31.23 -18.91 -4.69
CA GLN A 47 -31.18 -17.86 -5.70
C GLN A 47 -31.48 -16.47 -5.11
N GLU A 48 -32.46 -16.36 -4.22
CA GLU A 48 -32.74 -15.14 -3.46
C GLU A 48 -31.56 -14.75 -2.57
N ALA A 49 -31.05 -15.68 -1.75
CA ALA A 49 -29.91 -15.46 -0.87
C ALA A 49 -28.66 -15.05 -1.65
N PHE A 50 -28.43 -15.68 -2.81
CA PHE A 50 -27.31 -15.35 -3.69
C PHE A 50 -27.46 -13.97 -4.32
N LEU A 51 -28.67 -13.61 -4.79
CA LEU A 51 -28.93 -12.28 -5.34
C LEU A 51 -28.75 -11.18 -4.28
N GLN A 52 -29.27 -11.39 -3.07
CA GLN A 52 -29.11 -10.46 -1.96
C GLN A 52 -27.62 -10.29 -1.58
N THR A 53 -26.88 -11.38 -1.53
CA THR A 53 -25.43 -11.34 -1.29
C THR A 53 -24.72 -10.57 -2.42
N LYS A 54 -25.04 -10.81 -3.70
CA LYS A 54 -24.48 -10.02 -4.83
C LYS A 54 -24.76 -8.52 -4.68
N MET A 55 -25.94 -8.14 -4.18
CA MET A 55 -26.32 -6.74 -4.00
C MET A 55 -25.55 -6.10 -2.84
N ASN A 56 -25.38 -6.81 -1.72
CA ASN A 56 -24.60 -6.33 -0.57
C ASN A 56 -23.14 -6.09 -0.96
N TRP A 57 -22.55 -7.00 -1.74
CA TRP A 57 -21.15 -6.91 -2.17
C TRP A 57 -20.93 -6.06 -3.42
N LYS A 58 -21.98 -5.52 -4.04
CA LYS A 58 -21.90 -4.78 -5.30
C LYS A 58 -20.96 -3.58 -5.22
N SER A 59 -21.03 -2.81 -4.14
CA SER A 59 -20.22 -1.61 -3.92
C SER A 59 -18.75 -1.94 -3.65
N GLU A 60 -18.51 -3.07 -3.00
CA GLU A 60 -17.19 -3.54 -2.59
C GLU A 60 -16.43 -4.22 -3.74
N LEU A 61 -17.14 -4.98 -4.58
CA LEU A 61 -16.61 -5.63 -5.78
C LEU A 61 -16.59 -4.70 -7.01
N GLU A 62 -16.96 -3.43 -6.84
CA GLU A 62 -16.91 -2.43 -7.90
C GLU A 62 -15.46 -2.14 -8.30
N MET A 63 -15.21 -2.09 -9.62
CA MET A 63 -13.89 -1.79 -10.16
C MET A 63 -13.62 -0.29 -10.14
N VAL A 64 -12.74 0.13 -9.23
CA VAL A 64 -12.34 1.52 -9.02
C VAL A 64 -10.87 1.70 -9.39
N LYS A 65 -10.46 2.95 -9.68
CA LYS A 65 -9.02 3.26 -9.82
C LYS A 65 -8.32 3.04 -8.48
N ALA A 66 -7.20 2.34 -8.50
CA ALA A 66 -6.43 2.01 -7.31
C ALA A 66 -5.88 3.24 -6.58
N ASP A 67 -5.42 4.22 -7.35
CA ASP A 67 -5.02 5.54 -6.85
C ASP A 67 -5.31 6.60 -7.93
N PHE A 68 -5.34 7.88 -7.57
CA PHE A 68 -5.48 8.98 -8.53
C PHE A 68 -4.35 8.99 -9.56
N LEU A 69 -3.14 8.58 -9.14
CA LEU A 69 -1.93 8.50 -9.97
C LEU A 69 -1.74 7.14 -10.66
N SER A 70 -2.62 6.16 -10.42
CA SER A 70 -2.51 4.86 -11.08
C SER A 70 -3.59 4.67 -12.14
N ALA A 71 -3.19 4.10 -13.28
CA ALA A 71 -4.09 3.73 -14.36
C ALA A 71 -4.80 2.38 -14.12
N ARG A 72 -4.35 1.59 -13.13
CA ARG A 72 -4.91 0.26 -12.87
C ARG A 72 -6.23 0.35 -12.13
N LYS A 73 -7.21 -0.41 -12.63
CA LYS A 73 -8.49 -0.64 -11.95
C LYS A 73 -8.39 -1.89 -11.08
N ILE A 74 -8.80 -1.78 -9.83
CA ILE A 74 -8.88 -2.86 -8.84
C ILE A 74 -10.25 -2.81 -8.15
N THR A 75 -10.61 -3.84 -7.40
CA THR A 75 -11.86 -3.79 -6.62
C THR A 75 -11.75 -2.80 -5.47
N ARG A 76 -12.88 -2.25 -5.03
CA ARG A 76 -12.91 -1.27 -3.92
C ARG A 76 -12.35 -1.85 -2.62
N ILE A 77 -12.61 -3.13 -2.33
CA ILE A 77 -12.00 -3.83 -1.20
C ILE A 77 -10.48 -3.85 -1.32
N GLU A 78 -9.96 -4.25 -2.48
CA GLU A 78 -8.51 -4.32 -2.71
C GLU A 78 -7.87 -2.94 -2.55
N LYS A 79 -8.55 -1.88 -3.02
CA LYS A 79 -8.14 -0.50 -2.81
C LYS A 79 -8.05 -0.14 -1.33
N ASP A 80 -9.08 -0.43 -0.54
CA ASP A 80 -9.10 -0.10 0.90
C ASP A 80 -8.02 -0.84 1.68
N ILE A 81 -7.81 -2.13 1.39
CA ILE A 81 -6.73 -2.93 1.99
C ILE A 81 -5.37 -2.31 1.67
N LEU A 82 -5.17 -1.91 0.41
CA LEU A 82 -3.92 -1.33 -0.07
C LEU A 82 -3.68 0.06 0.53
N GLN A 83 -4.69 0.93 0.54
CA GLN A 83 -4.61 2.26 1.13
C GLN A 83 -4.34 2.21 2.64
N THR A 84 -4.98 1.27 3.35
CA THR A 84 -4.72 1.05 4.77
C THR A 84 -3.27 0.63 5.02
N ARG A 85 -2.73 -0.26 4.18
CA ARG A 85 -1.33 -0.67 4.27
C ARG A 85 -0.37 0.49 4.01
N PHE A 86 -0.64 1.28 2.98
CA PHE A 86 0.16 2.46 2.64
C PHE A 86 0.12 3.53 3.72
N LYS A 87 -1.05 3.76 4.34
CA LYS A 87 -1.17 4.67 5.48
C LYS A 87 -0.28 4.22 6.63
N LYS A 88 -0.29 2.92 6.97
CA LYS A 88 0.58 2.35 8.00
C LYS A 88 2.07 2.52 7.66
N MET A 89 2.48 2.25 6.41
CA MET A 89 3.86 2.47 5.95
C MET A 89 4.29 3.93 6.13
N SER A 90 3.49 4.89 5.66
CA SER A 90 3.77 6.31 5.83
C SER A 90 3.87 6.71 7.29
N VAL A 91 2.99 6.22 8.17
CA VAL A 91 3.04 6.51 9.61
C VAL A 91 4.33 5.98 10.24
N TYR A 92 4.72 4.74 9.95
CA TYR A 92 5.97 4.18 10.47
C TYR A 92 7.20 4.94 9.99
N ALA A 93 7.25 5.31 8.71
CA ALA A 93 8.34 6.11 8.16
C ALA A 93 8.39 7.50 8.79
N LEU A 94 7.23 8.13 9.05
CA LEU A 94 7.14 9.46 9.66
C LEU A 94 7.62 9.43 11.10
N VAL A 95 7.16 8.47 11.90
CA VAL A 95 7.60 8.30 13.30
C VAL A 95 9.10 8.03 13.35
N PHE A 96 9.60 7.14 12.49
CA PHE A 96 11.02 6.87 12.38
C PHE A 96 11.82 8.14 12.05
N SER A 97 11.38 8.92 11.06
CA SER A 97 12.05 10.17 10.69
C SER A 97 12.04 11.20 11.81
N LEU A 98 10.91 11.39 12.50
CA LEU A 98 10.80 12.34 13.61
C LEU A 98 11.71 11.96 14.79
N VAL A 99 11.74 10.68 15.17
CA VAL A 99 12.61 10.20 16.26
C VAL A 99 14.09 10.46 15.94
N PHE A 100 14.52 10.13 14.73
CA PHE A 100 15.90 10.33 14.31
C PHE A 100 16.25 11.81 14.03
N SER A 101 15.25 12.67 13.79
CA SER A 101 15.47 14.11 13.64
C SER A 101 16.01 14.75 14.92
N GLY A 102 15.70 14.20 16.10
CA GLY A 102 16.30 14.65 17.37
C GLY A 102 17.83 14.56 17.38
N LEU A 103 18.41 13.61 16.63
CA LEU A 103 19.87 13.46 16.53
C LEU A 103 20.54 14.63 15.78
N LEU A 104 19.80 15.34 14.90
CA LEU A 104 20.33 16.52 14.20
C LEU A 104 20.80 17.59 15.17
N TYR A 105 20.08 17.77 16.28
CA TYR A 105 20.38 18.79 17.29
C TYR A 105 21.43 18.34 18.31
N ILE A 106 21.49 17.03 18.61
CA ILE A 106 22.41 16.49 19.62
C ILE A 106 23.79 16.23 19.02
N LYS A 107 23.87 15.47 17.91
CA LYS A 107 25.13 15.07 17.26
C LYS A 107 24.91 14.96 15.75
N PRO A 108 25.12 16.05 14.98
CA PRO A 108 24.84 16.08 13.55
C PRO A 108 25.69 15.08 12.73
N ASN A 109 26.91 14.78 13.17
CA ASN A 109 27.76 13.77 12.51
C ASN A 109 27.14 12.37 12.61
N LEU A 110 26.64 11.99 13.79
CA LEU A 110 25.97 10.71 14.01
C LEU A 110 24.70 10.59 13.14
N PHE A 111 23.95 11.68 12.98
CA PHE A 111 22.80 11.68 12.08
C PHE A 111 23.20 11.36 10.64
N ASN A 112 24.28 11.99 10.14
CA ASN A 112 24.77 11.73 8.79
C ASN A 112 25.23 10.25 8.65
N ASP A 113 25.91 9.69 9.65
CA ASP A 113 26.33 8.29 9.65
C ASP A 113 25.13 7.33 9.58
N VAL A 114 24.08 7.59 10.36
CA VAL A 114 22.83 6.83 10.31
C VAL A 114 22.15 6.95 8.95
N GLN A 115 22.13 8.14 8.36
CA GLN A 115 21.55 8.38 7.04
C GLN A 115 22.30 7.59 5.96
N ILE A 116 23.63 7.59 6.00
CA ILE A 116 24.48 6.82 5.07
C ILE A 116 24.23 5.32 5.23
N LEU A 117 24.19 4.82 6.46
CA LEU A 117 23.88 3.41 6.74
C LEU A 117 22.51 3.02 6.16
N PHE A 118 21.50 3.87 6.32
CA PHE A 118 20.16 3.61 5.80
C PHE A 118 20.11 3.58 4.27
N LEU A 119 20.84 4.49 3.61
CA LEU A 119 21.01 4.46 2.15
C LEU A 119 21.69 3.17 1.69
N LEU A 120 22.75 2.73 2.38
CA LEU A 120 23.44 1.47 2.08
C LEU A 120 22.51 0.27 2.22
N THR A 121 21.66 0.22 3.25
CA THR A 121 20.67 -0.87 3.39
C THR A 121 19.64 -0.87 2.25
N THR A 122 19.21 0.30 1.78
CA THR A 122 18.28 0.43 0.65
C THR A 122 18.91 0.00 -0.66
N LEU A 123 20.18 0.36 -0.88
CA LEU A 123 20.97 -0.12 -2.02
C LEU A 123 21.17 -1.64 -1.94
N GLY A 124 21.53 -2.18 -0.78
CA GLY A 124 21.69 -3.62 -0.55
C GLY A 124 20.41 -4.39 -0.85
N LEU A 125 19.25 -3.91 -0.39
CA LEU A 125 17.95 -4.51 -0.70
C LEU A 125 17.57 -4.42 -2.18
N SER A 126 17.93 -3.33 -2.85
CA SER A 126 17.75 -3.19 -4.30
C SER A 126 18.57 -4.22 -5.07
N VAL A 127 19.86 -4.36 -4.73
CA VAL A 127 20.76 -5.37 -5.32
C VAL A 127 20.25 -6.78 -5.03
N TYR A 128 19.84 -7.06 -3.80
CA TYR A 128 19.27 -8.35 -3.42
C TYR A 128 18.03 -8.72 -4.26
N ASN A 129 17.10 -7.77 -4.45
CA ASN A 129 15.93 -7.98 -5.31
C ASN A 129 16.31 -8.25 -6.77
N PHE A 130 17.35 -7.58 -7.28
CA PHE A 130 17.86 -7.80 -8.62
C PHE A 130 18.49 -9.19 -8.78
N MET A 131 19.35 -9.60 -7.82
CA MET A 131 19.97 -10.93 -7.81
C MET A 131 18.94 -12.06 -7.71
N ARG A 132 17.89 -11.87 -6.90
CA ARG A 132 16.80 -12.85 -6.76
C ARG A 132 15.83 -12.86 -7.94
N LYS A 133 16.06 -12.02 -8.96
CA LYS A 133 15.18 -11.83 -10.13
C LYS A 133 13.73 -11.51 -9.73
N THR A 134 13.52 -10.93 -8.55
CA THR A 134 12.21 -10.45 -8.11
C THR A 134 11.89 -9.10 -8.73
N MET A 135 12.88 -8.42 -9.32
CA MET A 135 12.72 -7.09 -9.90
C MET A 135 13.68 -6.87 -11.07
N ASN A 136 13.16 -6.35 -12.18
CA ASN A 136 13.95 -5.83 -13.30
C ASN A 136 14.16 -4.31 -13.13
N LEU A 137 15.06 -3.70 -13.91
CA LEU A 137 15.29 -2.24 -13.88
C LEU A 137 13.99 -1.44 -14.07
N ASN A 138 13.12 -1.85 -15.01
CA ASN A 138 11.81 -1.21 -15.20
C ASN A 138 10.92 -1.33 -13.94
N GLY A 139 10.95 -2.47 -13.25
CA GLY A 139 10.24 -2.67 -11.99
C GLY A 139 10.77 -1.77 -10.86
N TYR A 140 12.08 -1.55 -10.82
CA TYR A 140 12.69 -0.60 -9.89
C TYR A 140 12.25 0.84 -10.16
N PHE A 141 12.21 1.25 -11.43
CA PHE A 141 11.68 2.56 -11.82
C PHE A 141 10.23 2.71 -11.39
N GLN A 142 9.38 1.70 -11.63
CA GLN A 142 7.98 1.73 -11.19
C GLN A 142 7.84 1.84 -9.65
N MET A 143 8.72 1.19 -8.88
CA MET A 143 8.72 1.33 -7.41
C MET A 143 9.23 2.68 -6.93
N SER A 144 10.25 3.24 -7.59
CA SER A 144 10.79 4.55 -7.23
C SER A 144 9.80 5.68 -7.51
N PHE A 145 9.00 5.53 -8.56
CA PHE A 145 7.90 6.43 -8.92
C PHE A 145 6.53 5.93 -8.42
N HIS A 146 6.52 5.10 -7.39
CA HIS A 146 5.28 4.57 -6.85
C HIS A 146 4.37 5.72 -6.36
N PRO A 147 3.04 5.68 -6.61
CA PRO A 147 2.10 6.74 -6.22
C PRO A 147 2.22 7.20 -4.77
N LEU A 148 2.51 6.27 -3.85
CA LEU A 148 2.76 6.56 -2.43
C LEU A 148 3.94 7.52 -2.22
N LEU A 149 5.10 7.23 -2.83
CA LEU A 149 6.29 8.06 -2.74
C LEU A 149 6.03 9.42 -3.37
N LEU A 150 5.37 9.44 -4.53
CA LEU A 150 5.06 10.67 -5.25
C LEU A 150 4.16 11.60 -4.43
N LYS A 151 3.06 11.07 -3.87
CA LYS A 151 2.12 11.85 -3.05
C LYS A 151 2.80 12.40 -1.79
N ASN A 152 3.59 11.57 -1.11
CA ASN A 152 4.33 11.96 0.07
C ASN A 152 5.44 12.97 -0.25
N PHE A 153 6.05 12.88 -1.43
CA PHE A 153 7.01 13.86 -1.92
C PHE A 153 6.37 15.22 -2.14
N PHE A 154 5.23 15.28 -2.83
CA PHE A 154 4.48 16.53 -3.01
C PHE A 154 4.02 17.13 -1.69
N ALA A 155 3.52 16.30 -0.77
CA ALA A 155 3.11 16.76 0.56
C ALA A 155 4.30 17.33 1.35
N GLY A 156 5.45 16.67 1.32
CA GLY A 156 6.67 17.16 1.99
C GLY A 156 7.23 18.42 1.34
N ALA A 157 7.25 18.51 0.01
CA ALA A 157 7.66 19.71 -0.70
C ALA A 157 6.77 20.92 -0.35
N ALA A 158 5.45 20.73 -0.27
CA ALA A 158 4.53 21.76 0.19
C ALA A 158 4.81 22.18 1.65
N LEU A 159 5.05 21.23 2.56
CA LEU A 159 5.40 21.52 3.95
C LEU A 159 6.72 22.30 4.09
N ILE A 160 7.74 21.92 3.32
CA ILE A 160 9.03 22.63 3.29
C ILE A 160 8.82 24.05 2.75
N ALA A 161 8.07 24.21 1.66
CA ALA A 161 7.78 25.53 1.07
C ALA A 161 7.05 26.45 2.05
N ILE A 162 6.02 25.94 2.75
CA ILE A 162 5.31 26.70 3.81
C ILE A 162 6.28 27.07 4.93
N SER A 163 7.12 26.12 5.37
CA SER A 163 8.08 26.37 6.45
C SER A 163 9.09 27.46 6.08
N CYS A 164 9.58 27.48 4.84
CA CYS A 164 10.49 28.52 4.36
C CYS A 164 9.91 29.94 4.42
N PHE A 165 8.58 30.12 4.39
CA PHE A 165 7.96 31.43 4.62
C PHE A 165 8.10 31.92 6.07
N PHE A 166 8.20 31.02 7.04
CA PHE A 166 8.25 31.35 8.47
C PHE A 166 9.68 31.55 9.00
N PHE A 167 10.69 30.98 8.35
CA PHE A 167 12.08 31.14 8.76
C PHE A 167 12.72 32.39 8.15
N LYS A 168 13.43 33.17 8.98
CA LYS A 168 14.18 34.35 8.53
C LYS A 168 15.38 34.00 7.63
N ASP A 169 15.93 32.80 7.79
CA ASP A 169 17.02 32.28 6.96
C ASP A 169 16.58 31.00 6.24
N VAL A 170 16.34 31.15 4.95
CA VAL A 170 15.91 30.08 4.05
C VAL A 170 16.94 28.96 3.98
N HIS A 171 18.23 29.27 4.01
CA HIS A 171 19.29 28.27 3.86
C HIS A 171 19.33 27.33 5.08
N THR A 172 19.26 27.90 6.29
CA THR A 172 19.23 27.13 7.52
C THR A 172 17.96 26.28 7.61
N ALA A 173 16.78 26.85 7.31
CA ALA A 173 15.51 26.12 7.28
C ALA A 173 15.52 24.93 6.32
N LEU A 174 16.06 25.15 5.12
CA LEU A 174 16.18 24.12 4.09
C LEU A 174 17.07 22.97 4.58
N SER A 175 18.23 23.28 5.17
CA SER A 175 19.18 22.27 5.65
C SER A 175 18.63 21.39 6.78
N VAL A 176 17.79 21.97 7.65
CA VAL A 176 17.18 21.28 8.80
C VAL A 176 16.01 20.41 8.37
N MET A 177 15.19 20.86 7.40
CA MET A 177 13.97 20.16 6.99
C MET A 177 14.21 19.10 5.91
N ILE A 178 15.18 19.32 5.02
CA ILE A 178 15.49 18.38 3.93
C ILE A 178 16.03 17.05 4.47
N LYS A 179 16.86 17.08 5.51
CA LYS A 179 17.52 15.88 6.06
C LYS A 179 16.52 14.84 6.61
N PRO A 180 15.58 15.21 7.50
CA PRO A 180 14.49 14.33 7.93
C PRO A 180 13.62 13.85 6.78
N PHE A 181 13.34 14.73 5.81
CA PHE A 181 12.51 14.40 4.66
C PHE A 181 13.16 13.31 3.78
N PHE A 182 14.48 13.38 3.55
CA PHE A 182 15.20 12.32 2.85
C PHE A 182 15.17 11.00 3.61
N LEU A 183 15.33 11.04 4.94
CA LEU A 183 15.28 9.84 5.77
C LEU A 183 13.89 9.21 5.77
N PHE A 184 12.83 10.02 5.75
CA PHE A 184 11.44 9.59 5.57
C PHE A 184 11.22 8.93 4.20
N ALA A 185 11.68 9.57 3.12
CA ALA A 185 11.56 9.02 1.77
C ALA A 185 12.31 7.70 1.61
N ALA A 186 13.54 7.63 2.13
CA ALA A 186 14.33 6.41 2.16
C ALA A 186 13.62 5.29 2.93
N ALA A 187 13.06 5.58 4.11
CA ALA A 187 12.30 4.60 4.90
C ALA A 187 11.11 4.00 4.14
N ILE A 188 10.35 4.82 3.40
CA ILE A 188 9.26 4.33 2.55
C ILE A 188 9.81 3.44 1.44
N GLN A 189 10.88 3.86 0.75
CA GLN A 189 11.48 3.09 -0.34
C GLN A 189 12.02 1.74 0.16
N THR A 190 12.69 1.70 1.31
CA THR A 190 13.15 0.45 1.96
C THR A 190 11.97 -0.48 2.24
N GLN A 191 10.86 0.05 2.78
CA GLN A 191 9.64 -0.73 3.02
C GLN A 191 9.10 -1.30 1.71
N LEU A 192 8.93 -0.50 0.67
CA LEU A 192 8.42 -0.97 -0.64
C LEU A 192 9.29 -2.10 -1.21
N LEU A 193 10.63 -1.95 -1.17
CA LEU A 193 11.58 -2.97 -1.62
C LEU A 193 11.51 -4.25 -0.80
N TYR A 194 11.31 -4.13 0.52
CA TYR A 194 11.14 -5.27 1.42
C TYR A 194 9.87 -6.08 1.11
N TRP A 195 8.74 -5.38 0.89
CA TRP A 195 7.48 -6.02 0.54
C TRP A 195 7.52 -6.67 -0.84
N ASN A 196 8.24 -6.06 -1.80
CA ASN A 196 8.49 -6.69 -3.10
C ASN A 196 9.36 -7.95 -2.98
N ALA A 197 10.40 -7.94 -2.13
CA ALA A 197 11.23 -9.12 -1.89
C ALA A 197 10.43 -10.31 -1.33
N LYS A 198 9.33 -10.02 -0.62
CA LYS A 198 8.36 -11.02 -0.14
C LYS A 198 7.34 -11.48 -1.20
N LYS A 199 7.47 -11.05 -2.46
CA LYS A 199 6.53 -11.30 -3.57
C LYS A 199 5.09 -10.84 -3.27
N ILE A 200 4.93 -9.91 -2.34
CA ILE A 200 3.62 -9.30 -2.09
C ILE A 200 3.47 -8.21 -3.13
N ASN A 201 2.40 -8.25 -3.92
CA ASN A 201 2.23 -7.31 -5.00
C ASN A 201 2.05 -5.89 -4.43
N VAL A 202 3.10 -5.08 -4.53
CA VAL A 202 3.12 -3.66 -4.12
C VAL A 202 3.01 -2.75 -5.34
N LEU A 203 3.13 -3.31 -6.54
CA LEU A 203 2.99 -2.57 -7.78
C LEU A 203 1.50 -2.39 -8.08
N ILE A 204 1.08 -1.13 -8.17
CA ILE A 204 -0.22 -0.74 -8.66
C ILE A 204 -0.18 -0.62 -10.17
#